data_AF-A0A954IMC1-F1
#
_entry.id   AF-A0A954IMC1-F1
#
_cell.length_a   1.000
_cell.length_b   1.000
_cell.length_c   1.000
_cell.angle_alpha   90.00
_cell.angle_beta   90.00
_cell.angle_gamma   90.00
#
_symmetry.space_group_name_H-M   'P 1'
#
loop_
_entity.id
_entity.type
_entity.pdbx_description
1 polymer ?
#
loop_
_entity_poly.entity_id
_entity_poly.type
_entity_poly.pdbx_seq_one_letter_code
_entity_poly.pdbx_strand_id
1 'polypeptide(L)'
;YGNASAADSKATKDREYFSSSDRDVYLAGTSVADLKGSFGLGDHDLSPYMPPDPAMIEKAGLDVQYLGYYMPWHPQECYYYAVEHGGFQAAPERTAGTYSKYSSIDDKIDDLHYYTTFIKFGIGRATYDSSQEIRNEEIDRDEAVRLVRRFDGEYSDRFEKDNFAYLSLPPEQFAVASKMFEQPIMDRDYFM
;
A
#
# COMPACT_ATOMS: atom_id res chain seq x y z
N TYR A 1 8.99 1.77 12.41
CA TYR A 1 7.67 1.20 12.12
C TYR A 1 7.49 0.00 13.03
N GLY A 2 6.48 0.05 13.89
CA GLY A 2 6.34 -0.92 14.99
C GLY A 2 5.86 -0.19 16.23
N ASN A 3 4.93 -0.82 16.94
CA ASN A 3 4.41 -0.32 18.21
C ASN A 3 5.56 -0.11 19.23
N ALA A 4 5.29 0.56 20.34
CA ALA A 4 6.24 0.61 21.44
C ALA A 4 6.61 -0.82 21.85
N SER A 5 7.90 -1.12 22.05
CA SER A 5 8.42 -2.47 22.35
C SER A 5 7.78 -3.15 23.56
N ALA A 6 7.11 -2.40 24.43
CA ALA A 6 6.32 -2.95 25.53
C ALA A 6 5.01 -3.62 25.05
N ALA A 7 4.40 -3.15 23.96
CA ALA A 7 3.23 -3.75 23.35
C ALA A 7 3.55 -5.07 22.62
N ASP A 8 4.81 -5.28 22.22
CA ASP A 8 5.26 -6.51 21.57
C ASP A 8 5.35 -7.71 22.54
N SER A 9 5.20 -7.46 23.85
CA SER A 9 5.19 -8.52 24.88
C SER A 9 3.88 -9.30 24.98
N LYS A 10 2.83 -8.87 24.26
CA LYS A 10 1.53 -9.52 24.24
C LYS A 10 1.06 -9.72 22.82
N ALA A 11 0.54 -10.91 22.53
CA ALA A 11 -0.09 -11.19 21.25
C ALA A 11 -1.37 -10.39 21.04
N THR A 12 -2.08 -10.05 22.12
CA THR A 12 -3.40 -9.41 22.05
C THR A 12 -3.31 -7.92 21.78
N LYS A 13 -4.20 -7.43 20.91
CA LYS A 13 -4.36 -6.02 20.57
C LYS A 13 -5.34 -5.36 21.53
N ASP A 14 -5.06 -4.12 21.93
CA ASP A 14 -5.99 -3.36 22.77
C ASP A 14 -7.28 -3.05 21.98
N ARG A 15 -8.44 -3.19 22.64
CA ARG A 15 -9.79 -3.00 22.08
C ARG A 15 -9.97 -1.61 21.48
N GLU A 16 -9.30 -0.61 22.04
CA GLU A 16 -9.36 0.77 21.55
C GLU A 16 -8.87 0.93 20.10
N TYR A 17 -8.04 0.00 19.59
CA TYR A 17 -7.52 0.09 18.23
C TYR A 17 -8.43 -0.51 17.16
N PHE A 18 -9.49 -1.24 17.54
CA PHE A 18 -10.33 -1.94 16.57
C PHE A 18 -11.82 -1.95 16.93
N SER A 19 -12.23 -1.33 18.04
CA SER A 19 -13.63 -1.19 18.42
C SER A 19 -13.85 0.18 19.06
N SER A 20 -15.03 0.75 18.85
CA SER A 20 -15.40 2.03 19.45
C SER A 20 -16.90 2.12 19.61
N SER A 21 -17.34 2.67 20.73
CA SER A 21 -18.74 3.08 20.94
C SER A 21 -19.00 4.50 20.42
N ASP A 22 -17.94 5.24 20.08
CA ASP A 22 -18.03 6.61 19.59
C ASP A 22 -18.53 6.63 18.13
N ARG A 23 -19.34 7.65 17.83
CA ARG A 23 -19.83 7.93 16.49
C ARG A 23 -19.07 9.07 15.81
N ASP A 24 -18.19 9.78 16.53
CA ASP A 24 -17.31 10.80 15.98
C ASP A 24 -16.08 10.15 15.31
N VAL A 25 -16.36 9.47 14.20
CA VAL A 25 -15.35 8.75 13.40
C VAL A 25 -14.89 9.65 12.26
N TYR A 26 -13.57 9.69 12.05
CA TYR A 26 -12.93 10.39 10.94
C TYR A 26 -12.30 9.37 9.99
N LEU A 27 -12.65 9.46 8.70
CA LEU A 27 -12.05 8.66 7.65
C LEU A 27 -11.22 9.59 6.76
N ALA A 28 -9.92 9.29 6.63
CA ALA A 28 -8.97 10.14 5.91
C ALA A 28 -9.00 11.63 6.33
N GLY A 29 -9.31 11.91 7.60
CA GLY A 29 -9.38 13.26 8.16
C GLY A 29 -10.73 13.99 7.97
N THR A 30 -11.73 13.35 7.38
CA THR A 30 -13.09 13.90 7.24
C THR A 30 -14.07 13.18 8.15
N SER A 31 -14.94 13.92 8.85
CA SER A 31 -15.91 13.33 9.77
C SER A 31 -16.96 12.52 9.01
N VAL A 32 -17.49 11.45 9.62
CA VAL A 32 -18.62 10.69 9.06
C VAL A 32 -19.83 11.58 8.82
N ALA A 33 -20.04 12.62 9.65
CA ALA A 33 -21.12 13.58 9.45
C ALA A 33 -20.94 14.37 8.14
N ASP A 34 -19.73 14.84 7.85
CA ASP A 34 -19.43 15.56 6.61
C ASP A 34 -19.49 14.64 5.39
N LEU A 35 -19.01 13.39 5.52
CA LEU A 35 -19.13 12.39 4.46
C LEU A 35 -20.59 12.15 4.04
N LYS A 36 -21.51 12.12 5.01
CA LYS A 36 -22.94 12.02 4.73
C LYS A 36 -23.53 13.32 4.19
N GLY A 37 -23.25 14.44 4.86
CA GLY A 37 -23.89 15.73 4.59
C GLY A 37 -23.39 16.43 3.33
N SER A 38 -22.09 16.34 3.05
CA SER A 38 -21.40 17.07 1.99
C SER A 38 -21.03 16.19 0.80
N PHE A 39 -20.82 14.90 1.01
CA PHE A 39 -20.41 13.95 -0.05
C PHE A 39 -21.50 12.93 -0.42
N GLY A 40 -22.65 12.95 0.25
CA GLY A 40 -23.81 12.13 -0.08
C GLY A 40 -23.65 10.63 0.19
N LEU A 41 -22.67 10.23 1.03
CA LEU A 41 -22.48 8.83 1.39
C LEU A 41 -23.57 8.36 2.36
N GLY A 42 -24.04 7.13 2.17
CA GLY A 42 -25.02 6.49 3.05
C GLY A 42 -24.39 5.63 4.15
N ASP A 43 -25.21 5.14 5.07
CA ASP A 43 -24.78 4.18 6.11
C ASP A 43 -24.19 2.91 5.51
N HIS A 44 -24.75 2.45 4.38
CA HIS A 44 -24.26 1.24 3.70
C HIS A 44 -22.85 1.43 3.12
N ASP A 45 -22.55 2.61 2.57
CA ASP A 45 -21.23 2.91 2.00
C ASP A 45 -20.15 2.98 3.09
N LEU A 46 -20.53 3.44 4.28
CA LEU A 46 -19.64 3.64 5.40
C LEU A 46 -19.50 2.41 6.29
N SER A 47 -20.48 1.50 6.28
CA SER A 47 -20.52 0.33 7.17
C SER A 47 -19.22 -0.49 7.22
N PRO A 48 -18.48 -0.73 6.11
CA PRO A 48 -17.22 -1.50 6.17
C PRO A 48 -16.08 -0.78 6.93
N TYR A 49 -16.18 0.54 7.07
CA TYR A 49 -15.15 1.39 7.66
C TYR A 49 -15.46 1.79 9.11
N MET A 50 -16.67 1.49 9.59
CA MET A 50 -17.06 1.80 10.96
C MET A 50 -16.47 0.77 11.92
N PRO A 51 -15.92 1.22 13.07
CA PRO A 51 -15.48 0.30 14.09
C PRO A 51 -16.67 -0.51 14.65
N PRO A 52 -16.50 -1.80 14.92
CA PRO A 52 -17.52 -2.60 15.59
C PRO A 52 -17.78 -2.10 17.02
N ASP A 53 -19.02 -2.29 17.48
CA ASP A 53 -19.42 -2.04 18.87
C ASP A 53 -18.62 -2.97 19.82
N PRO A 54 -17.92 -2.42 20.82
CA PRO A 54 -17.22 -3.22 21.83
C PRO A 54 -18.08 -4.32 22.47
N ALA A 55 -19.37 -4.09 22.68
CA ALA A 55 -20.29 -5.08 23.27
C ALA A 55 -20.51 -6.29 22.34
N MET A 56 -20.46 -6.08 21.01
CA MET A 56 -20.56 -7.15 20.03
C MET A 56 -19.33 -8.05 20.07
N ILE A 57 -18.14 -7.45 20.14
CA ILE A 57 -16.85 -8.16 20.25
C ILE A 57 -16.84 -9.04 21.50
N GLU A 58 -17.26 -8.50 22.64
CA GLU A 58 -17.27 -9.20 23.91
C GLU A 58 -18.28 -10.35 23.95
N LYS A 59 -19.51 -10.11 23.48
CA LYS A 59 -20.54 -11.14 23.40
C LYS A 59 -20.13 -12.31 22.51
N ALA A 60 -19.41 -12.02 21.43
CA ALA A 60 -18.90 -13.03 20.51
C ALA A 60 -17.61 -13.72 21.02
N GLY A 61 -17.02 -13.24 22.12
CA GLY A 61 -15.77 -13.77 22.65
C GLY A 61 -14.59 -13.62 21.68
N LEU A 62 -14.59 -12.55 20.87
CA LEU A 62 -13.56 -12.32 19.86
C LEU A 62 -12.29 -11.78 20.51
N ASP A 63 -11.16 -12.37 20.11
CA ASP A 63 -9.82 -11.91 20.49
C ASP A 63 -9.04 -11.53 19.24
N VAL A 64 -8.46 -10.33 19.22
CA VAL A 64 -7.70 -9.80 18.10
C VAL A 64 -6.23 -9.87 18.45
N GLN A 65 -5.48 -10.67 17.69
CA GLN A 65 -4.08 -10.93 17.97
C GLN A 65 -3.19 -10.53 16.79
N TYR A 66 -1.95 -10.15 17.10
CA TYR A 66 -0.92 -9.90 16.10
C TYR A 66 -0.36 -11.22 15.59
N LEU A 67 -0.59 -11.53 14.32
CA LEU A 67 -0.02 -12.73 13.68
C LEU A 67 1.51 -12.77 13.80
N GLY A 68 2.15 -11.61 13.68
CA GLY A 68 3.61 -11.45 13.82
C GLY A 68 4.19 -11.84 15.19
N TYR A 69 3.35 -12.03 16.22
CA TYR A 69 3.77 -12.57 17.51
C TYR A 69 4.06 -14.08 17.44
N TYR A 70 3.33 -14.80 16.57
CA TYR A 70 3.43 -16.25 16.43
C TYR A 70 4.34 -16.66 15.27
N MET A 71 4.43 -15.81 14.25
CA MET A 71 5.15 -16.09 13.02
C MET A 71 6.11 -14.94 12.71
N PRO A 72 7.37 -15.23 12.33
CA PRO A 72 8.25 -14.20 11.80
C PRO A 72 7.60 -13.49 10.60
N TRP A 73 7.80 -12.18 10.51
CA TRP A 73 7.40 -11.44 9.33
C TRP A 73 8.41 -11.66 8.20
N HIS A 74 8.19 -12.71 7.41
CA HIS A 74 9.06 -13.12 6.32
C HIS A 74 8.29 -13.15 4.99
N PRO A 75 8.45 -12.16 4.09
CA PRO A 75 7.62 -12.03 2.89
C PRO A 75 7.57 -13.26 2.01
N GLN A 76 8.70 -13.94 1.82
CA GLN A 76 8.76 -15.15 1.00
C GLN A 76 7.93 -16.29 1.59
N GLU A 77 7.96 -16.47 2.92
CA GLU A 77 7.16 -17.49 3.62
C GLU A 77 5.67 -17.11 3.58
N CYS A 78 5.35 -15.83 3.77
CA CYS A 78 3.98 -15.33 3.62
C CYS A 78 3.45 -15.58 2.20
N TYR A 79 4.28 -15.38 1.18
CA TYR A 79 3.93 -15.69 -0.20
C TYR A 79 3.65 -17.18 -0.41
N TYR A 80 4.55 -18.08 0.03
CA TYR A 80 4.33 -19.52 -0.11
C TYR A 80 3.10 -19.99 0.66
N TYR A 81 2.89 -19.50 1.88
CA TYR A 81 1.70 -19.80 2.67
C TYR A 81 0.41 -19.37 1.96
N ALA A 82 0.40 -18.16 1.38
CA ALA A 82 -0.74 -17.64 0.64
C ALA A 82 -1.03 -18.46 -0.65
N VAL A 83 0.02 -18.91 -1.35
CA VAL A 83 -0.12 -19.79 -2.53
C VAL A 83 -0.68 -21.16 -2.11
N GLU A 84 -0.15 -21.76 -1.05
CA GLU A 84 -0.53 -23.11 -0.61
C GLU A 84 -1.94 -23.17 -0.01
N HIS A 85 -2.32 -22.15 0.77
CA HIS A 85 -3.54 -22.19 1.58
C HIS A 85 -4.59 -21.14 1.19
N GLY A 86 -4.19 -20.06 0.52
CA GLY A 86 -5.05 -18.92 0.23
C GLY A 86 -5.56 -18.81 -1.20
N GLY A 87 -5.11 -19.70 -2.10
CA GLY A 87 -5.44 -19.61 -3.53
C GLY A 87 -4.81 -18.40 -4.22
N PHE A 88 -3.76 -17.81 -3.62
CA PHE A 88 -3.03 -16.69 -4.20
C PHE A 88 -2.37 -17.10 -5.51
N GLN A 89 -2.45 -16.23 -6.52
CA GLN A 89 -1.82 -16.42 -7.81
C GLN A 89 -0.83 -15.30 -8.04
N ALA A 90 0.45 -15.66 -8.20
CA ALA A 90 1.46 -14.70 -8.62
C ALA A 90 1.13 -14.15 -10.00
N ALA A 91 1.54 -12.91 -10.25
CA ALA A 91 1.39 -12.29 -11.55
C ALA A 91 2.15 -13.12 -12.62
N PRO A 92 1.61 -13.20 -13.86
CA PRO A 92 2.27 -13.91 -14.95
C PRO A 92 3.66 -13.30 -15.27
N GLU A 93 3.77 -12.00 -15.08
CA GLU A 93 4.96 -11.18 -15.28
C GLU A 93 5.41 -10.49 -13.99
N ARG A 94 6.65 -10.01 -13.98
CA ARG A 94 7.19 -9.20 -12.87
C ARG A 94 6.66 -7.78 -12.96
N THR A 95 6.58 -7.11 -11.82
CA THR A 95 6.35 -5.66 -11.79
C THR A 95 7.63 -4.93 -12.20
N ALA A 96 7.50 -3.85 -12.97
CA ALA A 96 8.67 -3.08 -13.41
C ALA A 96 9.39 -2.47 -12.21
N GLY A 97 10.72 -2.40 -12.28
CA GLY A 97 11.53 -1.93 -11.16
C GLY A 97 11.92 -3.03 -10.16
N THR A 98 11.39 -4.25 -10.29
CA THR A 98 11.73 -5.41 -9.45
C THR A 98 11.79 -6.73 -10.24
N TYR A 99 12.30 -7.76 -9.57
CA TYR A 99 12.28 -9.16 -9.99
C TYR A 99 11.10 -9.95 -9.37
N SER A 100 10.36 -9.36 -8.43
CA SER A 100 9.21 -9.99 -7.78
C SER A 100 7.97 -10.08 -8.69
N LYS A 101 7.13 -11.07 -8.42
CA LYS A 101 5.85 -11.35 -9.10
C LYS A 101 4.65 -11.44 -8.15
N TYR A 102 4.85 -11.21 -6.85
CA TYR A 102 3.81 -11.46 -5.84
C TYR A 102 3.49 -10.22 -5.01
N SER A 103 4.37 -9.22 -4.96
CA SER A 103 4.16 -8.00 -4.19
C SER A 103 3.52 -6.92 -5.07
N SER A 104 2.52 -6.22 -4.54
CA SER A 104 1.83 -5.08 -5.18
C SER A 104 1.57 -5.30 -6.67
N ILE A 105 0.78 -6.33 -6.98
CA ILE A 105 0.46 -6.75 -8.35
C ILE A 105 -0.89 -6.21 -8.83
N ASP A 106 -1.59 -5.48 -7.98
CA ASP A 106 -2.97 -5.02 -8.12
C ASP A 106 -3.10 -3.49 -8.21
N ASP A 107 -1.99 -2.75 -8.22
CA ASP A 107 -1.97 -1.29 -8.37
C ASP A 107 -1.29 -0.85 -9.69
N LYS A 108 -1.94 0.07 -10.41
CA LYS A 108 -1.44 0.63 -11.68
C LYS A 108 -0.39 1.73 -11.47
N ILE A 109 -0.39 2.41 -10.32
CA ILE A 109 0.55 3.51 -10.06
C ILE A 109 1.94 3.01 -9.67
N ASP A 110 2.04 1.74 -9.25
CA ASP A 110 3.22 1.15 -8.63
C ASP A 110 4.47 1.25 -9.52
N ASP A 111 4.34 0.93 -10.82
CA ASP A 111 5.44 1.04 -11.80
C ASP A 111 6.02 2.47 -11.82
N LEU A 112 5.13 3.48 -11.86
CA LEU A 112 5.52 4.90 -11.90
C LEU A 112 6.07 5.37 -10.54
N HIS A 113 5.49 4.88 -9.44
CA HIS A 113 5.92 5.22 -8.08
C HIS A 113 7.39 4.81 -7.84
N TYR A 114 7.76 3.59 -8.19
CA TYR A 114 9.12 3.11 -7.97
C TYR A 114 10.11 3.71 -8.98
N TYR A 115 9.70 3.97 -10.22
CA TYR A 115 10.52 4.70 -11.17
C TYR A 115 10.84 6.12 -10.67
N THR A 116 9.83 6.88 -10.20
CA THR A 116 10.04 8.24 -9.67
C THR A 116 10.82 8.24 -8.36
N THR A 117 10.68 7.20 -7.53
CA THR A 117 11.52 6.99 -6.34
C THR A 117 13.00 6.84 -6.73
N PHE A 118 13.28 6.05 -7.78
CA PHE A 118 14.65 5.93 -8.32
C PHE A 118 15.18 7.25 -8.85
N ILE A 119 14.40 8.00 -9.64
CA ILE A 119 14.82 9.31 -10.14
C ILE A 119 15.13 10.28 -8.99
N LYS A 120 14.30 10.29 -7.94
CA LYS A 120 14.42 11.22 -6.82
C LYS A 120 15.55 10.88 -5.85
N PHE A 121 15.74 9.60 -5.55
CA PHE A 121 16.60 9.15 -4.45
C PHE A 121 17.76 8.26 -4.89
N GLY A 122 17.81 7.84 -6.15
CA GLY A 122 18.82 6.91 -6.67
C GLY A 122 18.63 5.45 -6.24
N ILE A 123 17.48 5.12 -5.63
CA ILE A 123 17.11 3.77 -5.21
C ILE A 123 15.68 3.48 -5.65
N GLY A 124 15.43 2.26 -6.12
CA GLY A 124 14.11 1.81 -6.57
C GLY A 124 13.61 0.60 -5.79
N ARG A 125 12.63 -0.10 -6.37
CA ARG A 125 11.98 -1.25 -5.75
C ARG A 125 12.94 -2.42 -5.52
N ALA A 126 13.78 -2.74 -6.50
CA ALA A 126 14.74 -3.82 -6.37
C ALA A 126 15.73 -3.57 -5.22
N THR A 127 16.10 -2.31 -4.95
CA THR A 127 16.89 -1.98 -3.76
C THR A 127 16.17 -2.34 -2.46
N TYR A 128 14.87 -2.04 -2.33
CA TYR A 128 14.09 -2.39 -1.14
C TYR A 128 13.96 -3.90 -0.97
N ASP A 129 13.55 -4.59 -2.04
CA ASP A 129 13.33 -6.04 -2.05
C ASP A 129 14.65 -6.78 -1.72
N SER A 130 15.74 -6.49 -2.45
CA SER A 130 17.04 -7.13 -2.21
C SER A 130 17.63 -6.81 -0.83
N SER A 131 17.40 -5.61 -0.29
CA SER A 131 17.85 -5.27 1.07
C SER A 131 17.08 -6.04 2.15
N GLN A 132 15.83 -6.42 1.89
CA GLN A 132 15.07 -7.30 2.77
C GLN A 132 15.56 -8.73 2.66
N GLU A 133 15.73 -9.24 1.45
CA GLU A 133 16.20 -10.61 1.20
C GLU A 133 17.61 -10.86 1.73
N ILE A 134 18.53 -9.88 1.68
CA ILE A 134 19.83 -9.99 2.36
C ILE A 134 19.67 -10.14 3.88
N ARG A 135 18.77 -9.35 4.50
CA ARG A 135 18.56 -9.41 5.97
C ARG A 135 17.91 -10.71 6.41
N ASN A 136 17.19 -11.36 5.50
CA ASN A 136 16.59 -12.68 5.69
C ASN A 136 17.54 -13.81 5.30
N GLU A 137 18.76 -13.52 4.85
CA GLU A 137 19.75 -14.50 4.39
C GLU A 137 19.31 -15.31 3.15
N GLU A 138 18.38 -14.77 2.35
CA GLU A 138 17.85 -15.39 1.13
C GLU A 138 18.79 -15.21 -0.07
N ILE A 139 19.44 -14.05 -0.15
CA ILE A 139 20.43 -13.71 -1.19
C ILE A 139 21.68 -13.09 -0.56
N ASP A 140 22.81 -13.24 -1.26
CA ASP A 140 24.03 -12.55 -0.85
C ASP A 140 24.09 -11.11 -1.40
N ARG A 141 25.06 -10.36 -0.89
CA ARG A 141 25.25 -8.95 -1.28
C ARG A 141 25.60 -8.79 -2.76
N ASP A 142 26.36 -9.72 -3.33
CA ASP A 142 26.80 -9.61 -4.71
C ASP A 142 25.63 -9.88 -5.67
N GLU A 143 24.75 -10.81 -5.31
CA GLU A 143 23.47 -11.04 -5.98
C GLU A 143 22.56 -9.82 -5.91
N ALA A 144 22.34 -9.27 -4.71
CA ALA A 144 21.56 -8.05 -4.54
C ALA A 144 22.06 -6.91 -5.42
N VAL A 145 23.38 -6.66 -5.45
CA VAL A 145 23.95 -5.60 -6.31
C VAL A 145 23.68 -5.86 -7.79
N ARG A 146 23.71 -7.12 -8.26
CA ARG A 146 23.37 -7.48 -9.64
C ARG A 146 21.89 -7.23 -9.93
N LEU A 147 20.99 -7.59 -9.01
CA LEU A 147 19.55 -7.40 -9.15
C LEU A 147 19.20 -5.91 -9.19
N VAL A 148 19.71 -5.13 -8.24
CA VAL A 148 19.53 -3.66 -8.18
C VAL A 148 19.98 -3.01 -9.49
N ARG A 149 21.20 -3.30 -9.96
CA ARG A 149 21.71 -2.72 -11.22
C ARG A 149 20.88 -3.10 -12.45
N ARG A 150 20.18 -4.22 -12.39
CA ARG A 150 19.38 -4.72 -13.51
C ARG A 150 17.99 -4.12 -13.55
N PHE A 151 17.38 -3.88 -12.39
CA PHE A 151 15.96 -3.58 -12.30
C PHE A 151 15.64 -2.18 -11.77
N ASP A 152 16.48 -1.58 -10.91
CA ASP A 152 16.20 -0.21 -10.46
C ASP A 152 16.26 0.78 -11.63
N GLY A 153 15.30 1.71 -11.65
CA GLY A 153 15.19 2.71 -12.73
C GLY A 153 14.57 2.18 -14.02
N GLU A 154 14.08 0.95 -14.03
CA GLU A 154 13.30 0.44 -15.15
C GLU A 154 11.99 1.22 -15.32
N TYR A 155 11.81 1.80 -16.51
CA TYR A 155 10.57 2.46 -16.89
C TYR A 155 9.60 1.48 -17.54
N SER A 156 8.31 1.64 -17.26
CA SER A 156 7.21 0.84 -17.82
C SER A 156 6.16 1.75 -18.41
N ASP A 157 5.77 1.48 -19.65
CA ASP A 157 4.67 2.17 -20.35
C ASP A 157 3.32 1.48 -20.14
N ARG A 158 3.28 0.35 -19.41
CA ARG A 158 2.11 -0.53 -19.22
C ARG A 158 0.86 0.21 -18.76
N PHE A 159 1.04 1.16 -17.83
CA PHE A 159 -0.05 1.95 -17.25
C PHE A 159 0.18 3.46 -17.36
N GLU A 160 1.13 3.92 -18.19
CA GLU A 160 1.50 5.34 -18.25
C GLU A 160 0.31 6.23 -18.61
N LYS A 161 -0.56 5.79 -19.52
CA LYS A 161 -1.74 6.56 -19.94
C LYS A 161 -2.78 6.70 -18.83
N ASP A 162 -3.04 5.62 -18.09
CA ASP A 162 -3.97 5.65 -16.97
C ASP A 162 -3.44 6.56 -15.86
N ASN A 163 -2.15 6.44 -15.55
CA ASN A 163 -1.48 7.25 -14.55
C ASN A 163 -1.46 8.73 -14.93
N PHE A 164 -1.12 9.06 -16.17
CA PHE A 164 -1.10 10.43 -16.66
C PHE A 164 -2.50 11.04 -16.69
N ALA A 165 -3.52 10.28 -17.09
CA ALA A 165 -4.90 10.73 -17.01
C ALA A 165 -5.34 11.00 -15.56
N TYR A 166 -4.98 10.11 -14.63
CA TYR A 166 -5.28 10.26 -13.20
C TYR A 166 -4.58 11.47 -12.57
N LEU A 167 -3.33 11.73 -12.94
CA LEU A 167 -2.53 12.85 -12.42
C LEU A 167 -2.84 14.20 -13.10
N SER A 168 -3.54 14.18 -14.23
CA SER A 168 -3.92 15.38 -14.96
C SER A 168 -5.05 16.13 -14.26
N LEU A 169 -5.02 17.45 -14.37
CA LEU A 169 -6.02 18.38 -13.84
C LEU A 169 -6.64 19.21 -14.97
N PRO A 170 -7.52 18.63 -15.82
CA PRO A 170 -8.17 19.38 -16.89
C PRO A 170 -8.89 20.64 -16.38
N PRO A 171 -8.67 21.82 -16.97
CA PRO A 171 -9.30 23.07 -16.50
C PRO A 171 -10.83 23.03 -16.48
N GLU A 172 -11.46 22.23 -17.34
CA GLU A 172 -12.91 22.05 -17.39
C GLU A 172 -13.46 21.38 -16.13
N GLN A 173 -12.66 20.54 -15.49
CA GLN A 173 -13.00 19.83 -14.24
C GLN A 173 -12.39 20.51 -13.01
N PHE A 174 -11.22 21.14 -13.17
CA PHE A 174 -10.40 21.68 -12.09
C PHE A 174 -10.00 23.15 -12.36
N ALA A 175 -10.98 24.02 -12.58
CA ALA A 175 -10.77 25.42 -13.00
C ALA A 175 -9.88 26.27 -12.07
N VAL A 176 -9.77 25.89 -10.79
CA VAL A 176 -8.91 26.55 -9.81
C VAL A 176 -7.55 25.87 -9.71
N ALA A 177 -7.53 24.55 -9.47
CA ALA A 177 -6.30 23.81 -9.23
C ALA A 177 -5.38 23.75 -10.45
N SER A 178 -5.94 23.64 -11.66
CA SER A 178 -5.16 23.63 -12.92
C SER A 178 -4.28 24.88 -13.11
N LYS A 179 -4.65 26.02 -12.52
CA LYS A 179 -3.88 27.28 -12.60
C LYS A 179 -2.66 27.32 -11.67
N MET A 180 -2.52 26.33 -10.79
CA MET A 180 -1.42 26.26 -9.82
C MET A 180 -0.20 25.49 -10.37
N PHE A 181 -0.31 24.96 -11.59
CA PHE A 181 0.73 24.16 -12.24
C PHE A 181 1.09 24.79 -13.59
N GLU A 182 2.38 24.74 -13.95
CA GLU A 182 2.86 25.19 -15.27
C GLU A 182 2.23 24.38 -16.40
N GLN A 183 2.16 23.05 -16.20
CA GLN A 183 1.50 22.12 -17.10
C GLN A 183 0.49 21.28 -16.30
N PRO A 184 -0.82 21.54 -16.41
CA PRO A 184 -1.84 20.80 -15.66
C PRO A 184 -2.22 19.47 -16.30
N ILE A 185 -1.82 19.22 -17.56
CA ILE A 185 -2.05 17.94 -18.24
C ILE A 185 -0.74 17.18 -18.27
N MET A 186 -0.72 16.02 -17.62
CA MET A 186 0.44 15.14 -17.61
C MET A 186 0.45 14.30 -18.88
N ASP A 187 1.59 14.27 -19.55
CA ASP A 187 1.85 13.41 -20.70
C ASP A 187 3.31 12.92 -20.64
N ARG A 188 3.67 12.06 -21.60
CA ARG A 188 5.01 11.47 -21.65
C ARG A 188 6.09 12.50 -21.93
N ASP A 189 5.81 13.46 -22.79
CA ASP A 189 6.80 14.47 -23.21
C ASP A 189 7.13 15.43 -22.07
N TYR A 190 6.16 15.75 -21.21
CA TYR A 190 6.37 16.53 -19.99
C TYR A 190 7.04 15.73 -18.89
N PHE A 191 6.75 14.44 -18.78
CA PHE A 191 7.27 13.59 -17.72
C PHE A 191 8.76 13.21 -17.93
N MET A 192 9.20 13.04 -19.17
CA MET A 192 10.54 12.54 -19.54
C MET A 192 11.56 13.65 -19.74
#